data_AF-A0A969KKR7-F1
#
_entry.id   AF-A0A969KKR7-F1
#
_cell.length_a   1.000
_cell.length_b   1.000
_cell.length_c   1.000
_cell.angle_alpha   90.00
_cell.angle_beta   90.00
_cell.angle_gamma   90.00
#
_symmetry.space_group_name_H-M   'P 1'
#
loop_
_entity.id
_entity.type
_entity.pdbx_description
1 polymer ?
#
loop_
_entity_poly.entity_id
_entity_poly.type
_entity_poly.pdbx_seq_one_letter_code
_entity_poly.pdbx_strand_id
1 'polypeptide(L)' 'MKFSHFLYVSIFTIAISACNMTLAQDVQPPSNYVAPTAVPTLGALYPVNAPDVVNGKIIFAEKCAPCHGDGGLGD' A
#
# COMPACT_ATOMS: atom_id res chain seq x y z
N MET A 1 -12.46 -30.08 -36.32
CA MET A 1 -13.01 -29.02 -35.44
C MET A 1 -12.50 -29.10 -34.00
N LYS A 2 -12.53 -30.26 -33.32
CA LYS A 2 -12.09 -30.39 -31.92
C LYS A 2 -10.58 -30.13 -31.71
N PHE A 3 -9.73 -30.53 -32.67
CA PHE A 3 -8.28 -30.34 -32.58
C PHE A 3 -7.85 -28.87 -32.72
N SER A 4 -8.48 -28.11 -33.63
CA SER A 4 -8.22 -26.67 -33.77
C SER A 4 -8.67 -25.89 -32.54
N HIS A 5 -9.80 -26.28 -31.93
CA HIS A 5 -10.27 -25.68 -30.68
C HIS A 5 -9.30 -25.94 -29.52
N PHE A 6 -8.76 -27.15 -29.41
CA PHE A 6 -7.73 -27.46 -28.42
C PHE A 6 -6.47 -26.60 -28.62
N LEU A 7 -6.04 -26.41 -29.87
CA LEU A 7 -4.92 -25.54 -30.22
C LEU A 7 -5.15 -24.08 -29.80
N TYR A 8 -6.34 -23.54 -30.09
CA TYR A 8 -6.67 -22.16 -29.72
C TYR A 8 -6.75 -21.97 -28.20
N VAL A 9 -7.31 -22.93 -27.46
CA VAL A 9 -7.39 -22.88 -25.99
C VAL A 9 -5.98 -22.90 -25.37
N SER A 10 -5.10 -23.79 -25.85
CA SER A 10 -3.71 -23.84 -25.38
C SER A 10 -2.96 -22.53 -25.62
N ILE A 11 -3.06 -21.96 -26.83
CA ILE A 11 -2.41 -20.67 -27.15
C ILE A 11 -2.94 -19.54 -26.26
N PHE A 12 -4.25 -19.49 -26.04
CA PHE A 12 -4.88 -18.47 -25.19
C PHE A 12 -4.43 -18.58 -23.73
N THR A 13 -4.33 -19.79 -23.18
CA THR A 13 -3.84 -19.99 -21.80
C THR A 13 -2.37 -19.58 -21.63
N ILE A 14 -1.51 -19.84 -22.63
CA ILE A 14 -0.11 -19.42 -22.61
C ILE A 14 0.00 -17.89 -22.67
N ALA A 15 -0.80 -17.24 -23.53
CA ALA A 15 -0.80 -15.78 -23.66
C ALA A 15 -1.22 -15.07 -22.36
N ILE A 16 -2.22 -15.60 -21.64
CA ILE A 16 -2.65 -15.04 -20.35
C ILE A 16 -1.61 -15.29 -19.24
N SER A 17 -0.95 -16.45 -19.23
CA SER A 17 0.08 -16.77 -18.24
C SER A 17 1.33 -15.89 -18.40
N ALA A 18 1.66 -15.45 -19.61
CA ALA A 18 2.83 -14.62 -19.88
C ALA A 18 2.74 -13.20 -19.27
N CYS A 19 1.54 -12.71 -18.94
CA CYS A 19 1.37 -11.39 -18.31
C CYS A 19 1.97 -11.30 -16.89
N ASN A 20 2.24 -12.42 -16.20
CA ASN A 20 2.77 -12.43 -14.84
C ASN A 20 4.31 -12.53 -14.75
N MET A 21 5.02 -12.75 -15.86
CA MET A 21 6.42 -13.18 -15.83
C MET A 21 7.43 -12.16 -16.40
N THR A 22 7.00 -10.96 -16.83
CA THR A 22 7.89 -10.04 -17.57
C THR A 22 8.31 -8.74 -16.87
N LEU A 23 7.81 -8.41 -15.67
CA LEU A 23 7.92 -7.01 -15.18
C LEU A 23 8.67 -6.77 -13.86
N ALA A 24 9.11 -7.78 -13.10
CA ALA A 24 9.62 -7.51 -11.74
C ALA A 24 10.99 -8.09 -11.38
N GLN A 25 11.73 -8.73 -12.30
CA GLN A 25 12.87 -9.54 -11.85
C GLN A 25 14.28 -9.05 -12.19
N ASP A 26 14.49 -7.87 -12.79
CA ASP A 26 15.89 -7.39 -12.87
C ASP A 26 16.04 -5.87 -13.12
N VAL A 27 15.44 -5.05 -12.25
CA VAL A 27 15.96 -3.69 -12.08
C VAL A 27 17.14 -3.80 -11.14
N GLN A 28 18.31 -4.15 -11.69
CA GLN A 28 19.56 -4.04 -10.93
C GLN A 28 19.70 -2.56 -10.54
N PRO A 29 19.82 -2.23 -9.25
CA PRO A 29 20.00 -0.85 -8.82
C PRO A 29 21.23 -0.25 -9.53
N PRO A 30 21.19 1.05 -9.87
CA PRO A 30 22.35 1.70 -10.48
C PRO A 30 23.56 1.56 -9.56
N SER A 31 24.77 1.57 -10.13
CA SER A 31 26.02 1.31 -9.40
C SER A 31 26.30 2.29 -8.24
N ASN A 32 25.62 3.44 -8.23
CA ASN A 32 25.66 4.44 -7.17
C ASN A 32 24.46 4.39 -6.22
N TYR A 33 23.68 3.30 -6.23
CA TYR A 33 22.59 3.12 -5.28
C TYR A 33 23.16 2.98 -3.86
N VAL A 34 22.82 3.94 -3.01
CA VAL A 34 23.04 3.86 -1.58
C VAL A 34 21.70 3.49 -0.95
N ALA A 35 21.62 2.30 -0.37
CA ALA A 35 20.44 1.90 0.38
C ALA A 35 20.21 2.93 1.52
N PRO A 36 18.98 3.41 1.72
CA PRO A 36 18.67 4.23 2.88
C PRO A 36 19.09 3.51 4.16
N THR A 37 19.66 4.25 5.12
CA THR A 37 19.91 3.74 6.46
C THR A 37 18.63 3.06 6.95
N ALA A 38 18.74 1.81 7.42
CA ALA A 38 17.61 1.12 8.03
C ALA A 38 16.98 2.10 9.02
N VAL A 39 15.67 2.38 8.84
CA VAL A 39 14.92 3.15 9.83
C VAL A 39 15.27 2.53 11.18
N PRO A 40 15.64 3.35 12.19
CA PRO A 40 15.84 2.82 13.52
C PRO A 40 14.64 1.92 13.80
N THR A 41 14.87 0.76 14.41
CA THR A 41 13.81 0.07 15.17
C THR A 41 13.48 0.99 16.33
N LEU A 42 12.85 2.12 15.99
CA LEU A 42 12.03 2.93 16.86
C LEU A 42 11.21 1.89 17.63
N GLY A 43 11.25 1.93 18.95
CA GLY A 43 10.67 0.90 19.81
C GLY A 43 9.15 0.78 19.64
N ALA A 44 8.40 0.66 20.72
CA ALA A 44 6.95 0.85 20.59
C ALA A 44 6.67 2.26 20.05
N LEU A 45 6.14 2.39 18.82
CA LEU A 45 5.74 3.69 18.25
C LEU A 45 4.41 4.18 18.81
N TYR A 46 3.89 3.45 19.78
CA TYR A 46 2.63 3.68 20.42
C TYR A 46 2.87 4.09 21.87
N PRO A 47 2.03 4.98 22.41
CA PRO A 47 2.05 5.30 23.83
C PRO A 47 1.86 4.03 24.66
N VAL A 48 2.60 3.92 25.77
CA VAL A 48 2.48 2.79 26.72
C VAL A 48 1.08 2.73 27.33
N ASN A 49 0.38 3.87 27.38
CA ASN A 49 -0.93 4.01 27.98
C ASN A 49 -2.00 4.24 26.91
N ALA A 50 -3.23 3.84 27.20
CA ALA A 50 -4.37 4.17 26.36
C ALA A 50 -4.56 5.70 26.26
N PRO A 51 -4.95 6.23 25.08
CA PRO A 51 -5.29 7.64 24.93
C PRO A 51 -6.49 8.05 25.78
N ASP A 52 -6.49 9.29 26.26
CA ASP A 52 -7.65 9.90 26.90
C ASP A 52 -8.64 10.43 25.85
N VAL A 53 -9.76 9.72 25.70
CA VAL A 53 -10.82 10.05 24.74
C VAL A 53 -11.56 11.34 25.09
N VAL A 54 -11.66 11.71 26.36
CA VAL A 54 -12.33 12.95 26.78
C VAL A 54 -11.48 14.15 26.37
N ASN A 55 -10.18 14.09 26.66
CA ASN A 55 -9.24 15.10 26.20
C ASN A 55 -9.16 15.16 24.66
N GLY A 56 -9.15 14.01 23.99
CA GLY A 56 -9.16 13.93 22.53
C GLY A 56 -10.37 14.62 21.89
N LYS A 57 -11.56 14.49 22.51
CA LYS A 57 -12.78 15.17 22.04
C LYS A 57 -12.64 16.69 22.09
N ILE A 58 -12.07 17.24 23.16
CA ILE A 58 -11.85 18.70 23.31
C ILE A 58 -10.88 19.18 22.23
N ILE A 59 -9.75 18.49 22.05
CA ILE A 59 -8.74 18.82 21.03
C ILE A 59 -9.36 18.81 19.63
N PHE A 60 -10.14 17.79 19.30
CA PHE A 60 -10.78 17.68 18.00
C PHE A 60 -11.70 18.88 17.71
N ALA A 61 -12.56 19.24 18.67
CA ALA A 61 -13.47 20.38 18.53
C ALA A 61 -12.71 21.71 18.36
N GLU A 62 -11.61 21.92 19.08
CA GLU A 62 -10.87 23.17 19.03
C GLU A 62 -9.92 23.31 17.82
N LYS A 63 -9.35 22.20 17.35
CA LYS A 63 -8.21 22.23 16.41
C LYS A 63 -8.50 21.59 15.06
N CYS A 64 -9.45 20.66 15.00
CA CYS A 64 -9.71 19.86 13.81
C CYS A 64 -11.03 20.25 13.14
N ALA A 65 -12.11 20.33 13.93
CA ALA A 65 -13.45 20.66 13.45
C ALA A 65 -13.53 21.96 12.63
N PRO A 66 -12.75 23.03 12.90
CA PRO A 66 -12.77 24.24 12.05
C PRO A 66 -12.45 24.02 10.57
N CYS A 67 -11.71 22.96 10.24
CA CYS A 67 -11.35 22.62 8.85
C CYS A 67 -11.98 21.30 8.38
N HIS A 68 -12.27 20.38 9.30
CA HIS A 68 -12.75 19.04 8.98
C HIS A 68 -14.23 18.82 9.29
N GLY A 69 -14.94 19.84 9.77
CA GLY A 69 -16.34 19.72 10.20
C GLY A 69 -16.51 18.89 11.47
N ASP A 70 -17.71 18.92 12.06
CA ASP A 70 -18.01 18.19 13.30
C ASP A 70 -17.84 16.67 13.16
N GLY A 71 -18.06 16.14 11.95
CA GLY A 71 -17.88 14.74 11.60
C GLY A 71 -16.47 14.34 11.17
N GLY A 72 -15.56 15.30 10.99
CA GLY A 72 -14.20 15.04 10.50
C GLY A 72 -14.11 14.72 9.00
N LEU A 73 -15.14 15.03 8.23
CA LEU A 73 -15.26 14.67 6.81
C LEU A 73 -14.82 15.78 5.83
N GLY A 74 -14.54 16.99 6.31
CA GLY A 74 -14.01 18.08 5.50
C GLY A 74 -15.04 18.79 4.61
N ASP A 75 -16.29 18.89 5.06
CA ASP A 75 -17.43 19.47 4.36
C ASP A 75 -17.81 20.89 4.80
#